data_AF-A0A1J4K4U9-F1
#
_entry.id   AF-A0A1J4K4U9-F1
#
_cell.length_a   1.000
_cell.length_b   1.000
_cell.length_c   1.000
_cell.angle_alpha   90.00
_cell.angle_beta   90.00
_cell.angle_gamma   90.00
#
_symmetry.space_group_name_H-M   'P 1'
#
loop_
_entity.id
_entity.type
_entity.pdbx_description
1 polymer ?
#
loop_
_entity_poly.entity_id
_entity_poly.type
_entity_poly.pdbx_seq_one_letter_code
_entity_poly.pdbx_strand_id
1 'polypeptide(L)'
;MEKEYHINTRIIPKALEYLNNKQFIDCILTDGQYKYNAHKIILSQQSQWFFNYFDRHPTLDAIQEVPIPFNPNDIMKNLIEFLYSQPLRLTIDNAVTYLKASEVYGIAKLKMVITSYLSDVVHNQNLILKITKQFTEYGLIDSAIEYVGELATILCESPKHKRRIVYDSICPEILAAILKNKKFNKYSETGKIEIIDEFVGDKQLTENEKQSLETVIDWSKEKSYLHFVRNSCNWVTAATSRPLIKKILDIRRKDINIFEEEMKNPTSSMISRWYPFVWAECIANATECTKSPTIDVVSYANRLGKITSKSYSPVKYGLLQANATPQFAQLFGVENALHDSDSNYYLSQDMSFDANYHKPFYSLLFSPSSHFFPTKITIRSDIPRKLDTKRQYPKAIILEGNTGAGQLTDPICDNVEFKDGIADQQLKLNVPVASLKITLKGEEANGGSMLRIRYIDVKGYFMP
;
A
#
# COMPACT_ATOMS: atom_id res chain seq x y z
N MET A 1 21.91 -17.37 25.93
CA MET A 1 21.32 -18.52 26.63
C MET A 1 21.93 -19.77 26.03
N GLU A 2 22.69 -20.51 26.82
CA GLU A 2 23.40 -21.70 26.38
C GLU A 2 22.72 -22.94 26.96
N LYS A 3 22.56 -23.99 26.15
CA LYS A 3 22.00 -25.28 26.56
C LYS A 3 22.86 -26.40 25.97
N GLU A 4 23.08 -27.45 26.75
CA GLU A 4 23.75 -28.69 26.33
C GLU A 4 22.72 -29.80 26.11
N TYR A 5 22.88 -30.60 25.05
CA TYR A 5 21.97 -31.69 24.68
C TYR A 5 22.75 -32.99 24.46
N HIS A 6 22.24 -34.12 24.98
CA HIS A 6 22.89 -35.43 24.91
C HIS A 6 22.14 -36.40 23.98
N ILE A 7 22.88 -37.28 23.28
CA ILE A 7 22.33 -38.48 22.65
C ILE A 7 22.54 -39.67 23.60
N ASN A 8 21.46 -40.37 23.94
CA ASN A 8 21.54 -41.59 24.72
C ASN A 8 21.72 -42.80 23.77
N THR A 9 22.97 -43.09 23.39
CA THR A 9 23.34 -44.22 22.54
C THR A 9 23.89 -45.37 23.39
N ARG A 10 23.23 -46.54 23.35
CA ARG A 10 23.58 -47.75 24.13
C ARG A 10 24.93 -48.40 23.75
N ILE A 11 25.66 -47.83 22.79
CA ILE A 11 26.98 -48.23 22.32
C ILE A 11 27.59 -46.88 21.87
N ILE A 12 28.70 -46.31 22.38
CA ILE A 12 30.01 -46.85 22.71
C ILE A 12 30.69 -45.86 23.71
N PRO A 13 30.98 -46.25 24.96
CA PRO A 13 31.61 -45.34 25.95
C PRO A 13 32.99 -44.81 25.55
N LYS A 14 33.66 -45.44 24.56
CA LYS A 14 35.04 -45.16 24.15
C LYS A 14 35.23 -44.69 22.70
N ALA A 15 34.17 -44.55 21.90
CA ALA A 15 34.34 -44.20 20.48
C ALA A 15 35.02 -42.83 20.31
N LEU A 16 34.68 -41.88 21.17
CA LEU A 16 35.33 -40.57 21.20
C LEU A 16 36.80 -40.65 21.64
N GLU A 17 37.11 -41.53 22.61
CA GLU A 17 38.48 -41.78 23.04
C GLU A 17 39.33 -42.31 21.87
N TYR A 18 38.80 -43.25 21.09
CA TYR A 18 39.45 -43.76 19.89
C TYR A 18 39.63 -42.69 18.82
N LEU A 19 38.63 -41.83 18.62
CA LEU A 19 38.74 -40.69 17.71
C LEU A 19 39.87 -39.73 18.12
N ASN A 20 39.90 -39.32 19.39
CA ASN A 20 40.89 -38.39 19.92
C ASN A 20 42.31 -38.96 19.87
N ASN A 21 42.46 -40.26 20.12
CA ASN A 21 43.72 -40.98 20.04
C ASN A 21 44.09 -41.42 18.62
N LYS A 22 43.27 -41.09 17.60
CA LYS A 22 43.45 -41.50 16.20
C LYS A 22 43.59 -43.02 16.01
N GLN A 23 42.87 -43.80 16.79
CA GLN A 23 42.84 -45.27 16.71
C GLN A 23 41.74 -45.73 15.76
N PHE A 24 42.01 -46.79 14.98
CA PHE A 24 41.04 -47.43 14.08
C PHE A 24 40.37 -46.49 13.06
N ILE A 25 41.06 -45.42 12.67
CA ILE A 25 40.58 -44.47 11.66
C ILE A 25 40.57 -45.16 10.30
N ASP A 26 39.40 -45.24 9.69
CA ASP A 26 39.15 -45.81 8.36
C ASP A 26 38.61 -44.75 7.38
N CYS A 27 38.45 -43.50 7.85
CA CYS A 27 37.92 -42.39 7.07
C CYS A 27 38.57 -41.05 7.46
N ILE A 28 38.83 -40.21 6.46
CA ILE A 28 39.23 -38.80 6.64
C ILE A 28 38.25 -37.91 5.88
N LEU A 29 37.51 -37.08 6.62
CA LEU A 29 36.64 -36.07 6.04
C LEU A 29 37.48 -34.84 5.66
N THR A 30 37.27 -34.27 4.47
CA THR A 30 37.99 -33.08 4.03
C THR A 30 37.12 -32.08 3.27
N ASP A 31 37.29 -30.80 3.55
CA ASP A 31 36.73 -29.68 2.79
C ASP A 31 37.79 -28.99 1.91
N GLY A 32 38.96 -29.62 1.76
CA GLY A 32 40.13 -29.10 1.06
C GLY A 32 41.06 -28.25 1.93
N GLN A 33 40.57 -27.65 3.03
CA GLN A 33 41.38 -26.87 3.96
C GLN A 33 41.74 -27.67 5.20
N TYR A 34 40.75 -28.37 5.76
CA TYR A 34 40.87 -29.16 6.97
C TYR A 34 40.69 -30.65 6.66
N LYS A 35 41.28 -31.47 7.53
CA LYS A 35 41.15 -32.93 7.53
C LYS A 35 40.69 -33.39 8.91
N TYR A 36 39.63 -34.17 8.94
CA TYR A 36 39.03 -34.69 10.17
C TYR A 36 39.02 -36.22 10.13
N ASN A 37 39.71 -36.83 11.09
CA ASN A 37 39.67 -38.29 11.24
C ASN A 37 38.27 -38.71 11.69
N ALA A 38 37.81 -39.88 11.25
CA ALA A 38 36.53 -40.45 11.67
C ALA A 38 36.50 -41.97 11.45
N HIS A 39 35.40 -42.58 11.88
CA HIS A 39 35.10 -43.99 11.70
C HIS A 39 33.85 -44.15 10.85
N LYS A 40 33.93 -44.86 9.72
CA LYS A 40 32.83 -45.03 8.75
C LYS A 40 31.56 -45.54 9.42
N ILE A 41 31.71 -46.51 10.32
CA ILE A 41 30.57 -47.15 11.00
C ILE A 41 29.79 -46.17 11.90
N ILE A 42 30.49 -45.26 12.59
CA ILE A 42 29.85 -44.28 13.48
C ILE A 42 29.13 -43.22 12.66
N LEU A 43 29.80 -42.69 11.63
CA LEU A 43 29.21 -41.71 10.72
C LEU A 43 27.96 -42.29 10.03
N SER A 44 28.06 -43.51 9.49
CA SER A 44 26.95 -44.20 8.82
C SER A 44 25.76 -44.44 9.74
N GLN A 45 26.02 -44.75 11.02
CA GLN A 45 24.95 -45.01 11.98
C GLN A 45 24.15 -43.75 12.32
N GLN A 46 24.79 -42.58 12.34
CA GLN A 46 24.15 -41.33 12.78
C GLN A 46 23.72 -40.40 11.63
N SER A 47 24.19 -40.63 10.41
CA SER A 47 23.95 -39.78 9.24
C SER A 47 23.59 -40.62 8.02
N GLN A 48 22.42 -40.32 7.45
CA GLN A 48 21.96 -40.98 6.23
C GLN A 48 22.87 -40.64 5.03
N TRP A 49 23.41 -39.42 4.99
CA TRP A 49 24.31 -39.01 3.92
C TRP A 49 25.59 -39.84 3.93
N PHE A 50 26.25 -39.98 5.09
CA PHE A 50 27.47 -40.78 5.20
C PHE A 50 27.21 -42.25 4.88
N PHE A 51 26.10 -42.83 5.39
CA PHE A 51 25.69 -44.20 5.04
C PHE A 51 25.59 -44.39 3.51
N ASN A 52 24.84 -43.51 2.83
CA ASN A 52 24.66 -43.57 1.39
C ASN A 52 25.98 -43.33 0.62
N TYR A 53 26.85 -42.45 1.14
CA TYR A 53 28.13 -42.15 0.52
C TYR A 53 29.03 -43.39 0.52
N PHE A 54 29.18 -44.05 1.67
CA PHE A 54 30.03 -45.24 1.79
C PHE A 54 29.48 -46.45 1.03
N ASP A 55 28.16 -46.59 0.97
CA ASP A 55 27.50 -47.64 0.18
C ASP A 55 27.77 -47.48 -1.33
N ARG A 56 27.75 -46.24 -1.84
CA ARG A 56 28.00 -45.93 -3.26
C ARG A 56 29.47 -45.90 -3.64
N HIS A 57 30.36 -45.69 -2.66
CA HIS A 57 31.81 -45.60 -2.89
C HIS A 57 32.55 -46.62 -2.02
N PRO A 58 32.32 -47.93 -2.22
CA PRO A 58 33.07 -48.95 -1.51
C PRO A 58 34.54 -48.87 -1.93
N THR A 59 35.44 -48.89 -0.96
CA THR A 59 36.88 -48.99 -1.20
C THR A 59 37.50 -50.07 -0.33
N LEU A 60 38.53 -50.73 -0.86
CA LEU A 60 39.40 -51.65 -0.14
C LEU A 60 40.58 -50.94 0.54
N ASP A 61 40.73 -49.62 0.31
CA ASP A 61 41.76 -48.82 0.96
C ASP A 61 41.57 -48.81 2.47
N ALA A 62 42.69 -48.85 3.20
CA ALA A 62 42.69 -48.81 4.65
C ALA A 62 42.05 -47.52 5.20
N ILE A 63 42.18 -46.40 4.48
CA ILE A 63 41.60 -45.10 4.84
C ILE A 63 40.98 -44.47 3.59
N GLN A 64 39.69 -44.12 3.67
CA GLN A 64 38.98 -43.43 2.60
C GLN A 64 38.91 -41.93 2.86
N GLU A 65 39.31 -41.12 1.88
CA GLU A 65 39.03 -39.68 1.92
C GLU A 65 37.60 -39.38 1.44
N VAL A 66 36.88 -38.54 2.19
CA VAL A 66 35.47 -38.20 1.93
C VAL A 66 35.34 -36.68 1.84
N PRO A 67 34.82 -36.14 0.73
CA PRO A 67 34.61 -34.71 0.60
C PRO A 67 33.46 -34.25 1.50
N ILE A 68 33.62 -33.08 2.11
CA ILE A 68 32.61 -32.45 2.96
C ILE A 68 31.75 -31.50 2.08
N PRO A 69 30.45 -31.78 1.89
CA PRO A 69 29.59 -30.94 1.05
C PRO A 69 29.19 -29.61 1.71
N PHE A 70 29.26 -29.49 3.04
CA PHE A 70 28.80 -28.31 3.76
C PHE A 70 29.54 -28.09 5.10
N ASN A 71 30.37 -27.06 5.19
CA ASN A 71 31.11 -26.69 6.41
C ASN A 71 31.24 -25.16 6.62
N PRO A 72 30.15 -24.38 6.59
CA PRO A 72 30.26 -22.95 6.89
C PRO A 72 30.69 -22.74 8.35
N ASN A 73 31.60 -21.80 8.58
CA ASN A 73 32.12 -21.45 9.90
C ASN A 73 32.74 -22.63 10.67
N ASP A 74 33.35 -23.58 9.96
CA ASP A 74 34.12 -24.71 10.54
C ASP A 74 33.33 -25.57 11.54
N ILE A 75 32.02 -25.69 11.37
CA ILE A 75 31.14 -26.45 12.27
C ILE A 75 31.40 -27.96 12.29
N MET A 76 32.12 -28.50 11.29
CA MET A 76 32.30 -29.93 11.10
C MET A 76 32.97 -30.59 12.30
N LYS A 77 33.96 -29.95 12.93
CA LYS A 77 34.64 -30.52 14.10
C LYS A 77 33.64 -30.87 15.22
N ASN A 78 32.83 -29.89 15.61
CA ASN A 78 31.83 -30.03 16.66
C ASN A 78 30.71 -30.99 16.24
N LEU A 79 30.37 -31.00 14.95
CA LEU A 79 29.39 -31.94 14.40
C LEU A 79 29.87 -33.39 14.56
N ILE A 80 31.13 -33.68 14.21
CA ILE A 80 31.71 -35.01 14.41
C ILE A 80 31.69 -35.37 15.89
N GLU A 81 32.21 -34.51 16.76
CA GLU A 81 32.21 -34.77 18.21
C GLU A 81 30.80 -35.11 18.74
N PHE A 82 29.76 -34.42 18.24
CA PHE A 82 28.36 -34.71 18.55
C PHE A 82 27.91 -36.11 18.10
N LEU A 83 28.30 -36.56 16.89
CA LEU A 83 28.00 -37.93 16.42
C LEU A 83 28.68 -39.01 17.30
N TYR A 84 29.79 -38.66 17.93
CA TYR A 84 30.53 -39.49 18.88
C TYR A 84 30.04 -39.36 20.33
N SER A 85 28.83 -38.81 20.52
CA SER A 85 28.13 -38.68 21.81
C SER A 85 28.62 -37.55 22.73
N GLN A 86 29.33 -36.53 22.21
CA GLN A 86 29.53 -35.29 22.96
C GLN A 86 28.29 -34.37 22.89
N PRO A 87 28.02 -33.60 23.96
CA PRO A 87 26.98 -32.59 23.90
C PRO A 87 27.35 -31.49 22.91
N LEU A 88 26.37 -31.08 22.10
CA LEU A 88 26.54 -29.95 21.19
C LEU A 88 26.15 -28.65 21.90
N ARG A 89 27.05 -27.67 21.93
CA ARG A 89 26.76 -26.33 22.46
C ARG A 89 26.02 -25.50 21.42
N LEU A 90 24.70 -25.38 21.60
CA LEU A 90 23.86 -24.57 20.73
C LEU A 90 23.79 -23.11 21.21
N THR A 91 23.98 -22.20 20.26
CA THR A 91 23.80 -20.76 20.41
C THR A 91 22.91 -20.25 19.28
N ILE A 92 22.35 -19.06 19.44
CA ILE A 92 21.52 -18.43 18.39
C ILE A 92 22.32 -18.23 17.09
N ASP A 93 23.63 -18.01 17.21
CA ASP A 93 24.51 -17.78 16.06
C ASP A 93 24.79 -19.05 15.25
N ASN A 94 24.80 -20.22 15.90
CA ASN A 94 25.17 -21.48 15.25
C ASN A 94 23.99 -22.42 14.98
N ALA A 95 22.84 -22.21 15.63
CA ALA A 95 21.71 -23.13 15.58
C ALA A 95 21.19 -23.34 14.15
N VAL A 96 20.97 -22.27 13.39
CA VAL A 96 20.48 -22.37 12.01
C VAL A 96 21.49 -23.06 11.10
N THR A 97 22.78 -22.78 11.29
CA THR A 97 23.88 -23.43 10.56
C THR A 97 23.87 -24.95 10.80
N TYR A 98 23.72 -25.39 12.05
CA TYR A 98 23.60 -26.81 12.36
C TYR A 98 22.27 -27.40 11.88
N LEU A 99 21.18 -26.61 11.80
CA LEU A 99 19.93 -27.08 11.22
C LEU A 99 20.14 -27.41 9.75
N LYS A 100 20.79 -26.51 9.00
CA LYS A 100 21.14 -26.77 7.60
C LYS A 100 22.04 -28.00 7.46
N ALA A 101 23.05 -28.13 8.31
CA ALA A 101 23.91 -29.30 8.34
C ALA A 101 23.11 -30.59 8.59
N SER A 102 22.15 -30.56 9.50
CA SER A 102 21.30 -31.72 9.79
C SER A 102 20.49 -32.18 8.58
N GLU A 103 20.08 -31.26 7.69
CA GLU A 103 19.40 -31.60 6.44
C GLU A 103 20.35 -32.14 5.40
N VAL A 104 21.51 -31.50 5.20
CA VAL A 104 22.53 -31.93 4.24
C VAL A 104 23.04 -33.33 4.58
N TYR A 105 23.35 -33.57 5.85
CA TYR A 105 23.89 -34.85 6.33
C TYR A 105 22.80 -35.86 6.71
N GLY A 106 21.52 -35.48 6.70
CA GLY A 106 20.42 -36.37 7.11
C GLY A 106 20.55 -36.87 8.54
N ILE A 107 20.83 -35.97 9.50
CA ILE A 107 21.00 -36.29 10.93
C ILE A 107 19.71 -35.93 11.68
N ALA A 108 18.74 -36.85 11.70
CA ALA A 108 17.40 -36.60 12.25
C ALA A 108 17.40 -36.15 13.72
N LYS A 109 18.27 -36.73 14.56
CA LYS A 109 18.40 -36.36 15.98
C LYS A 109 18.85 -34.92 16.16
N LEU A 110 19.80 -34.47 15.34
CA LEU A 110 20.30 -33.10 15.37
C LEU A 110 19.20 -32.11 14.98
N LYS A 111 18.46 -32.42 13.90
CA LYS A 111 17.30 -31.62 13.46
C LYS A 111 16.28 -31.46 14.60
N MET A 112 15.93 -32.56 15.28
CA MET A 112 14.99 -32.54 16.41
C MET A 112 15.49 -31.68 17.57
N VAL A 113 16.75 -31.85 17.98
CA VAL A 113 17.37 -31.09 19.08
C VAL A 113 17.37 -29.58 18.77
N ILE A 114 17.76 -29.21 17.56
CA ILE A 114 17.85 -27.79 17.17
C ILE A 114 16.47 -27.16 17.05
N THR A 115 15.49 -27.88 16.48
CA THR A 115 14.11 -27.37 16.36
C THR A 115 13.53 -27.09 17.74
N SER A 116 13.75 -28.00 18.70
CA SER A 116 13.36 -27.79 20.10
C SER A 116 14.11 -26.62 20.77
N TYR A 117 15.41 -26.47 20.49
CA TYR A 117 16.16 -25.31 20.99
C TYR A 117 15.61 -23.99 20.43
N LEU A 118 15.33 -23.93 19.13
CA LEU A 118 14.81 -22.72 18.49
C LEU A 118 13.41 -22.36 18.99
N SER A 119 12.52 -23.34 19.22
CA SER A 119 11.21 -23.07 19.83
C SER A 119 11.33 -22.52 21.26
N ASP A 120 12.36 -22.94 22.01
CA ASP A 120 12.58 -22.55 23.41
C ASP A 120 13.27 -21.19 23.60
N VAL A 121 13.95 -20.67 22.57
CA VAL A 121 14.79 -19.45 22.72
C VAL A 121 14.18 -18.25 22.01
N VAL A 122 13.28 -18.49 21.07
CA VAL A 122 12.68 -17.44 20.24
C VAL A 122 11.50 -16.80 20.97
N HIS A 123 11.80 -15.74 21.73
CA HIS A 123 10.79 -15.01 22.50
C HIS A 123 10.79 -13.49 22.25
N ASN A 124 11.77 -12.96 21.51
CA ASN A 124 11.90 -11.53 21.22
C ASN A 124 11.97 -11.28 19.71
N GLN A 125 11.33 -10.20 19.25
CA GLN A 125 11.33 -9.70 17.89
C GLN A 125 12.73 -9.66 17.26
N ASN A 126 13.75 -9.15 17.97
CA ASN A 126 15.12 -9.06 17.42
C ASN A 126 15.72 -10.44 17.10
N LEU A 127 15.41 -11.44 17.92
CA LEU A 127 15.90 -12.82 17.70
C LEU A 127 15.18 -13.47 16.54
N ILE A 128 13.87 -13.25 16.41
CA ILE A 128 13.05 -13.73 15.28
C ILE A 128 13.63 -13.19 13.97
N LEU A 129 13.88 -11.89 13.90
CA LEU A 129 14.44 -11.25 12.70
C LEU A 129 15.85 -11.77 12.37
N LYS A 130 16.69 -11.98 13.39
CA LYS A 130 18.04 -12.54 13.21
C LYS A 130 18.00 -13.98 12.68
N ILE A 131 17.17 -14.83 13.26
CA ILE A 131 17.03 -16.24 12.87
C ILE A 131 16.40 -16.35 11.48
N THR A 132 15.39 -15.54 11.18
CA THR A 132 14.74 -15.53 9.85
C THR A 132 15.72 -15.11 8.75
N LYS A 133 16.61 -14.15 9.06
CA LYS A 133 17.68 -13.77 8.16
C LYS A 133 18.61 -14.95 7.86
N GLN A 134 19.04 -15.67 8.89
CA GLN A 134 19.88 -16.86 8.72
C GLN A 134 19.15 -17.97 7.94
N PHE A 135 17.86 -18.20 8.20
CA PHE A 135 17.08 -19.16 7.39
C PHE A 135 17.07 -18.79 5.92
N THR A 136 16.90 -17.50 5.62
CA THR A 136 16.94 -16.99 4.25
C THR A 136 18.32 -17.22 3.62
N GLU A 137 19.40 -16.89 4.32
CA GLU A 137 20.78 -17.06 3.86
C GLU A 137 21.14 -18.54 3.57
N TYR A 138 20.60 -19.48 4.34
CA TYR A 138 20.83 -20.93 4.16
C TYR A 138 19.75 -21.63 3.30
N GLY A 139 18.79 -20.89 2.73
CA GLY A 139 17.72 -21.42 1.89
C GLY A 139 16.75 -22.35 2.65
N LEU A 140 16.52 -22.10 3.94
CA LEU A 140 15.62 -22.84 4.83
C LEU A 140 14.24 -22.16 4.92
N ILE A 141 13.61 -21.92 3.78
CA ILE A 141 12.36 -21.15 3.69
C ILE A 141 11.23 -21.81 4.49
N ASP A 142 11.11 -23.14 4.43
CA ASP A 142 10.07 -23.88 5.17
C ASP A 142 10.16 -23.67 6.68
N SER A 143 11.39 -23.64 7.22
CA SER A 143 11.62 -23.34 8.64
C SER A 143 11.31 -21.88 8.99
N ALA A 144 11.55 -20.95 8.07
CA ALA A 144 11.16 -19.56 8.27
C ALA A 144 9.63 -19.36 8.27
N ILE A 145 8.90 -20.17 7.50
CA ILE A 145 7.43 -20.11 7.41
C ILE A 145 6.77 -20.37 8.78
N GLU A 146 7.39 -21.17 9.64
CA GLU A 146 6.89 -21.44 11.00
C GLU A 146 6.75 -20.16 11.84
N TYR A 147 7.54 -19.13 11.55
CA TYR A 147 7.55 -17.85 12.26
C TYR A 147 6.72 -16.75 11.58
N VAL A 148 5.93 -17.09 10.55
CA VAL A 148 5.14 -16.11 9.79
C VAL A 148 4.13 -15.36 10.67
N GLY A 149 3.56 -16.01 11.70
CA GLY A 149 2.62 -15.38 12.61
C GLY A 149 3.25 -14.21 13.39
N GLU A 150 4.44 -14.44 13.92
CA GLU A 150 5.23 -13.47 14.67
C GLU A 150 5.76 -12.38 13.74
N LEU A 151 6.33 -12.75 12.58
CA LEU A 151 6.81 -11.81 11.57
C LEU A 151 5.68 -10.89 11.07
N ALA A 152 4.47 -11.42 10.88
CA ALA A 152 3.31 -10.61 10.53
C ALA A 152 2.94 -9.61 11.62
N THR A 153 3.11 -9.98 12.89
CA THR A 153 2.93 -9.09 14.05
C THR A 153 3.93 -7.94 14.01
N ILE A 154 5.22 -8.30 13.88
CA ILE A 154 6.33 -7.35 13.82
C ILE A 154 6.12 -6.36 12.68
N LEU A 155 5.78 -6.84 11.48
CA LEU A 155 5.58 -5.98 10.32
C LEU A 155 4.34 -5.07 10.44
N CYS A 156 3.23 -5.57 11.01
CA CYS A 156 2.02 -4.78 11.25
C CYS A 156 2.24 -3.65 12.26
N GLU A 157 3.01 -3.91 13.31
CA GLU A 157 3.28 -2.95 14.40
C GLU A 157 4.45 -2.02 14.08
N SER A 158 5.28 -2.37 13.09
CA SER A 158 6.42 -1.55 12.69
C SER A 158 5.99 -0.27 11.97
N PRO A 159 6.40 0.92 12.46
CA PRO A 159 6.21 2.16 11.70
C PRO A 159 7.00 2.10 10.39
N LYS A 160 6.55 2.80 9.34
CA LYS A 160 7.15 2.74 7.98
C LYS A 160 8.68 2.80 7.98
N HIS A 161 9.27 3.76 8.70
CA HIS A 161 10.73 3.94 8.77
C HIS A 161 11.51 2.77 9.42
N LYS A 162 10.86 1.85 10.14
CA LYS A 162 11.48 0.67 10.76
C LYS A 162 11.24 -0.63 9.99
N ARG A 163 10.35 -0.64 9.00
CA ARG A 163 10.04 -1.85 8.22
C ARG A 163 11.24 -2.40 7.48
N ARG A 164 12.19 -1.54 7.12
CA ARG A 164 13.44 -1.93 6.46
C ARG A 164 14.22 -3.00 7.24
N ILE A 165 14.20 -2.94 8.58
CA ILE A 165 14.84 -3.96 9.43
C ILE A 165 14.20 -5.33 9.21
N VAL A 166 12.87 -5.37 9.03
CA VAL A 166 12.14 -6.61 8.71
C VAL A 166 12.47 -7.07 7.29
N TYR A 167 12.51 -6.13 6.34
CA TYR A 167 12.81 -6.42 4.93
C TYR A 167 14.22 -6.98 4.71
N ASP A 168 15.19 -6.54 5.51
CA ASP A 168 16.57 -7.05 5.45
C ASP A 168 16.72 -8.45 6.06
N SER A 169 15.66 -8.97 6.69
CA SER A 169 15.62 -10.27 7.36
C SER A 169 14.79 -11.33 6.61
N ILE A 170 14.10 -10.97 5.53
CA ILE A 170 13.16 -11.87 4.82
C ILE A 170 13.41 -11.88 3.31
N CYS A 171 12.99 -12.96 2.66
CA CYS A 171 12.92 -13.06 1.20
C CYS A 171 11.50 -12.83 0.66
N PRO A 172 11.33 -12.70 -0.68
CA PRO A 172 10.03 -12.51 -1.33
C PRO A 172 8.98 -13.57 -0.96
N GLU A 173 9.36 -14.83 -0.84
CA GLU A 173 8.50 -15.95 -0.46
C GLU A 173 7.93 -15.77 0.95
N ILE A 174 8.78 -15.39 1.90
CA ILE A 174 8.39 -15.15 3.29
C ILE A 174 7.48 -13.93 3.38
N LEU A 175 7.79 -12.84 2.64
CA LEU A 175 6.91 -11.68 2.60
C LEU A 175 5.52 -12.04 2.06
N ALA A 176 5.46 -12.83 0.98
CA ALA A 176 4.19 -13.29 0.43
C ALA A 176 3.38 -14.08 1.47
N ALA A 177 4.02 -14.98 2.22
CA ALA A 177 3.39 -15.72 3.31
C ALA A 177 2.89 -14.80 4.43
N ILE A 178 3.68 -13.79 4.82
CA ILE A 178 3.30 -12.77 5.81
C ILE A 178 2.05 -12.00 5.36
N LEU A 179 1.99 -11.53 4.12
CA LEU A 179 0.89 -10.70 3.62
C LEU A 179 -0.42 -11.50 3.37
N LYS A 180 -0.31 -12.83 3.26
CA LYS A 180 -1.45 -13.77 3.25
C LYS A 180 -1.93 -14.13 4.66
N ASN A 181 -1.17 -13.82 5.70
CA ASN A 181 -1.57 -14.09 7.07
C ASN A 181 -2.85 -13.30 7.44
N LYS A 182 -3.71 -13.90 8.27
CA LYS A 182 -4.98 -13.30 8.71
C LYS A 182 -4.83 -11.90 9.32
N LYS A 183 -3.68 -11.59 9.93
CA LYS A 183 -3.40 -10.24 10.47
C LYS A 183 -3.41 -9.14 9.40
N PHE A 184 -3.15 -9.48 8.15
CA PHE A 184 -3.18 -8.58 7.01
C PHE A 184 -4.55 -8.48 6.32
N ASN A 185 -5.59 -9.19 6.79
CA ASN A 185 -6.94 -9.10 6.21
C ASN A 185 -7.57 -7.71 6.38
N LYS A 186 -7.13 -6.93 7.38
CA LYS A 186 -7.55 -5.53 7.57
C LYS A 186 -6.96 -4.56 6.55
N TYR A 187 -5.92 -4.96 5.82
CA TYR A 187 -5.28 -4.13 4.81
C TYR A 187 -6.01 -4.29 3.48
N SER A 188 -6.23 -3.17 2.80
CA SER A 188 -6.68 -3.18 1.41
C SER A 188 -5.61 -3.80 0.49
N GLU A 189 -6.01 -4.27 -0.69
CA GLU A 189 -5.08 -4.77 -1.70
C GLU A 189 -4.03 -3.71 -2.06
N THR A 190 -4.44 -2.45 -2.22
CA THR A 190 -3.51 -1.33 -2.42
C THR A 190 -2.50 -1.21 -1.29
N GLY A 191 -2.93 -1.34 -0.03
CA GLY A 191 -2.02 -1.29 1.12
C GLY A 191 -1.02 -2.44 1.15
N LYS A 192 -1.41 -3.63 0.66
CA LYS A 192 -0.48 -4.77 0.49
C LYS A 192 0.51 -4.52 -0.64
N ILE A 193 0.05 -3.99 -1.78
CA ILE A 193 0.91 -3.64 -2.92
C ILE A 193 1.94 -2.59 -2.53
N GLU A 194 1.55 -1.54 -1.78
CA GLU A 194 2.47 -0.53 -1.26
C GLU A 194 3.59 -1.15 -0.41
N ILE A 195 3.28 -2.16 0.41
CA ILE A 195 4.28 -2.87 1.22
C ILE A 195 5.23 -3.68 0.33
N ILE A 196 4.72 -4.35 -0.70
CA ILE A 196 5.57 -5.11 -1.62
C ILE A 196 6.46 -4.17 -2.43
N ASP A 197 5.92 -3.08 -2.98
CA ASP A 197 6.70 -2.06 -3.69
C ASP A 197 7.80 -1.47 -2.79
N GLU A 198 7.50 -1.20 -1.52
CA GLU A 198 8.48 -0.73 -0.52
C GLU A 198 9.59 -1.77 -0.26
N PHE A 199 9.23 -3.05 -0.17
CA PHE A 199 10.17 -4.16 0.08
C PHE A 199 11.10 -4.42 -1.12
N VAL A 200 10.52 -4.39 -2.32
CA VAL A 200 11.23 -4.69 -3.57
C VAL A 200 12.13 -3.52 -3.94
N GLY A 201 11.62 -2.29 -3.92
CA GLY A 201 12.38 -1.11 -4.36
C GLY A 201 13.01 -1.34 -5.73
N ASP A 202 14.34 -1.24 -5.79
CA ASP A 202 15.14 -1.45 -7.01
C ASP A 202 15.77 -2.85 -7.11
N LYS A 203 15.39 -3.79 -6.25
CA LYS A 203 15.93 -5.16 -6.27
C LYS A 203 15.55 -5.86 -7.57
N GLN A 204 16.51 -6.59 -8.15
CA GLN A 204 16.21 -7.52 -9.24
C GLN A 204 15.72 -8.84 -8.66
N LEU A 205 14.51 -9.23 -9.06
CA LEU A 205 13.88 -10.48 -8.64
C LEU A 205 13.95 -11.52 -9.76
N THR A 206 14.19 -12.76 -9.36
CA THR A 206 13.98 -13.94 -10.20
C THR A 206 12.50 -14.15 -10.50
N GLU A 207 12.18 -14.93 -11.53
CA GLU A 207 10.78 -15.20 -11.87
C GLU A 207 10.04 -15.99 -10.77
N ASN A 208 10.73 -16.85 -10.01
CA ASN A 208 10.12 -17.59 -8.89
C ASN A 208 9.74 -16.67 -7.73
N GLU A 209 10.59 -15.69 -7.43
CA GLU A 209 10.32 -14.68 -6.39
C GLU A 209 9.13 -13.80 -6.78
N LYS A 210 9.06 -13.39 -8.06
CA LYS A 210 7.91 -12.65 -8.61
C LYS A 210 6.62 -13.45 -8.51
N GLN A 211 6.64 -14.72 -8.91
CA GLN A 211 5.47 -15.61 -8.81
C GLN A 211 4.98 -15.70 -7.36
N SER A 212 5.89 -15.81 -6.40
CA SER A 212 5.56 -15.87 -4.98
C SER A 212 4.85 -14.60 -4.51
N LEU A 213 5.38 -13.42 -4.80
CA LEU A 213 4.75 -12.15 -4.46
C LEU A 213 3.42 -11.93 -5.18
N GLU A 214 3.34 -12.32 -6.46
CA GLU A 214 2.14 -12.19 -7.29
C GLU A 214 0.91 -12.82 -6.66
N THR A 215 1.09 -13.96 -5.99
CA THR A 215 0.00 -14.70 -5.34
C THR A 215 -0.66 -13.98 -4.16
N VAL A 216 -0.13 -12.84 -3.71
CA VAL A 216 -0.72 -12.04 -2.61
C VAL A 216 -1.99 -11.31 -3.06
N ILE A 217 -2.09 -11.01 -4.36
CA ILE A 217 -3.15 -10.17 -4.93
C ILE A 217 -3.99 -10.99 -5.91
N ASP A 218 -5.30 -10.76 -5.90
CA ASP A 218 -6.19 -11.35 -6.89
C ASP A 218 -6.23 -10.49 -8.16
N TRP A 219 -5.42 -10.88 -9.15
CA TRP A 219 -5.32 -10.19 -10.43
C TRP A 219 -6.48 -10.45 -11.39
N SER A 220 -7.41 -11.36 -11.03
CA SER A 220 -8.57 -11.68 -11.87
C SER A 220 -9.68 -10.62 -11.80
N LYS A 221 -9.65 -9.73 -10.81
CA LYS A 221 -10.66 -8.69 -10.64
C LYS A 221 -10.58 -7.66 -11.76
N GLU A 222 -11.75 -7.19 -12.18
CA GLU A 222 -11.90 -6.26 -13.31
C GLU A 222 -11.04 -5.00 -13.20
N LYS A 223 -10.87 -4.49 -11.98
CA LYS A 223 -10.15 -3.25 -11.65
C LYS A 223 -8.70 -3.46 -11.20
N SER A 224 -8.16 -4.68 -11.23
CA SER A 224 -6.79 -4.96 -10.79
C SER A 224 -5.74 -4.22 -11.63
N TYR A 225 -6.04 -3.87 -12.88
CA TYR A 225 -5.16 -3.05 -13.72
C TYR A 225 -4.86 -1.67 -13.10
N LEU A 226 -5.77 -1.11 -12.30
CA LEU A 226 -5.56 0.20 -11.65
C LEU A 226 -4.40 0.18 -10.65
N HIS A 227 -3.97 -0.99 -10.20
CA HIS A 227 -2.79 -1.11 -9.34
C HIS A 227 -1.52 -0.66 -10.06
N PHE A 228 -1.36 -1.01 -11.34
CA PHE A 228 -0.22 -0.60 -12.18
C PHE A 228 -0.23 0.88 -12.57
N VAL A 229 -1.37 1.55 -12.42
CA VAL A 229 -1.48 2.99 -12.64
C VAL A 229 -0.97 3.77 -11.42
N ARG A 230 -1.16 3.23 -10.22
CA ARG A 230 -0.92 3.91 -8.95
C ARG A 230 0.36 3.49 -8.24
N ASN A 231 0.92 2.34 -8.63
CA ASN A 231 2.05 1.68 -7.99
C ASN A 231 3.01 1.18 -9.07
N SER A 232 4.26 0.87 -8.68
CA SER A 232 5.29 0.41 -9.60
C SER A 232 5.04 -1.02 -10.05
N CYS A 233 4.70 -1.92 -9.12
CA CYS A 233 4.40 -3.33 -9.41
C CYS A 233 5.47 -4.08 -10.24
N ASN A 234 6.75 -3.68 -10.13
CA ASN A 234 7.88 -4.27 -10.88
C ASN A 234 8.16 -5.75 -10.54
N TRP A 235 7.51 -6.25 -9.50
CA TRP A 235 7.61 -7.62 -8.99
C TRP A 235 6.53 -8.56 -9.55
N VAL A 236 5.60 -8.07 -10.38
CA VAL A 236 4.59 -8.92 -11.02
C VAL A 236 5.19 -9.57 -12.26
N THR A 237 4.85 -10.84 -12.52
CA THR A 237 5.39 -11.55 -13.69
C THR A 237 4.93 -10.91 -15.00
N ALA A 238 5.69 -11.16 -16.08
CA ALA A 238 5.33 -10.70 -17.41
C ALA A 238 3.99 -11.29 -17.90
N ALA A 239 3.66 -12.52 -17.48
CA ALA A 239 2.44 -13.21 -17.86
C ALA A 239 1.19 -12.45 -17.38
N THR A 240 1.23 -11.92 -16.16
CA THR A 240 0.11 -11.21 -15.53
C THR A 240 0.12 -9.71 -15.82
N SER A 241 1.30 -9.08 -15.81
CA SER A 241 1.40 -7.63 -16.06
C SER A 241 1.03 -7.23 -17.49
N ARG A 242 1.45 -8.00 -18.51
CA ARG A 242 1.20 -7.68 -19.93
C ARG A 242 -0.28 -7.47 -20.29
N PRO A 243 -1.21 -8.37 -19.98
CA PRO A 243 -2.63 -8.16 -20.32
C PRO A 243 -3.23 -6.96 -19.58
N LEU A 244 -2.82 -6.70 -18.33
CA LEU A 244 -3.30 -5.56 -17.54
C LEU A 244 -2.75 -4.22 -18.05
N ILE A 245 -1.46 -4.17 -18.42
CA ILE A 245 -0.84 -3.01 -19.08
C ILE A 245 -1.49 -2.77 -20.44
N LYS A 246 -1.75 -3.82 -21.22
CA LYS A 246 -2.48 -3.71 -22.49
C LYS A 246 -3.85 -3.07 -22.26
N LYS A 247 -4.60 -3.53 -21.26
CA LYS A 247 -5.91 -2.94 -20.89
C LYS A 247 -5.80 -1.45 -20.55
N ILE A 248 -4.77 -1.04 -19.79
CA ILE A 248 -4.48 0.38 -19.49
C ILE A 248 -4.29 1.18 -20.78
N LEU A 249 -3.45 0.67 -21.70
CA LEU A 249 -3.14 1.35 -22.96
C LEU A 249 -4.36 1.44 -23.87
N ASP A 250 -5.18 0.39 -23.92
CA ASP A 250 -6.39 0.35 -24.74
C ASP A 250 -7.45 1.34 -24.21
N ILE A 251 -7.65 1.42 -22.89
CA ILE A 251 -8.53 2.44 -22.27
C ILE A 251 -8.01 3.84 -22.59
N ARG A 252 -6.71 4.08 -22.40
CA ARG A 252 -6.09 5.39 -22.69
C ARG A 252 -6.29 5.82 -24.13
N ARG A 253 -6.07 4.92 -25.09
CA ARG A 253 -6.28 5.19 -26.52
C ARG A 253 -7.74 5.49 -26.82
N LYS A 254 -8.67 4.73 -26.24
CA LYS A 254 -10.11 4.97 -26.38
C LYS A 254 -10.48 6.37 -25.86
N ASP A 255 -10.01 6.73 -24.67
CA ASP A 255 -10.29 8.03 -24.06
C ASP A 255 -9.66 9.19 -24.87
N ILE A 256 -8.43 9.01 -25.39
CA ILE A 256 -7.79 9.96 -26.31
C ILE A 256 -8.63 10.15 -27.57
N ASN A 257 -9.10 9.08 -28.20
CA ASN A 257 -9.90 9.16 -29.41
C ASN A 257 -11.23 9.90 -29.16
N ILE A 258 -11.89 9.63 -28.03
CA ILE A 258 -13.13 10.34 -27.66
C ILE A 258 -12.84 11.83 -27.47
N PHE A 259 -11.78 12.18 -26.74
CA PHE A 259 -11.35 13.57 -26.57
C PHE A 259 -11.05 14.25 -27.92
N GLU A 260 -10.33 13.59 -28.82
CA GLU A 260 -10.03 14.11 -30.16
C GLU A 260 -11.29 14.30 -31.01
N GLU A 261 -12.26 13.39 -30.93
CA GLU A 261 -13.54 13.50 -31.62
C GLU A 261 -14.39 14.66 -31.10
N GLU A 262 -14.49 14.83 -29.78
CA GLU A 262 -15.20 15.95 -29.16
C GLU A 262 -14.54 17.30 -29.52
N MET A 263 -13.21 17.33 -29.67
CA MET A 263 -12.44 18.53 -30.05
C MET A 263 -12.52 18.90 -31.53
N LYS A 264 -12.95 18.01 -32.43
CA LYS A 264 -13.08 18.32 -33.87
C LYS A 264 -14.18 19.34 -34.17
N ASN A 265 -15.25 19.33 -33.37
CA ASN A 265 -16.39 20.23 -33.50
C ASN A 265 -16.69 20.86 -32.14
N PRO A 266 -15.83 21.78 -31.65
CA PRO A 266 -16.03 22.38 -30.34
C PRO A 266 -17.29 23.24 -30.34
N THR A 267 -17.94 23.32 -29.19
CA THR A 267 -19.17 24.10 -28.99
C THR A 267 -18.88 25.60 -29.03
N SER A 268 -17.62 25.98 -28.77
CA SER A 268 -17.16 27.37 -28.64
C SER A 268 -15.79 27.56 -29.28
N SER A 269 -15.51 28.78 -29.74
CA SER A 269 -14.19 29.18 -30.22
C SER A 269 -13.15 29.31 -29.10
N MET A 270 -13.59 29.48 -27.85
CA MET A 270 -12.73 29.47 -26.66
C MET A 270 -13.08 28.30 -25.76
N ILE A 271 -12.10 27.44 -25.54
CA ILE A 271 -12.23 26.21 -24.76
C ILE A 271 -11.81 26.46 -23.32
N SER A 272 -12.59 25.97 -22.37
CA SER A 272 -12.22 26.04 -20.96
C SER A 272 -10.97 25.23 -20.70
N ARG A 273 -10.01 25.78 -19.94
CA ARG A 273 -8.83 25.03 -19.46
C ARG A 273 -9.22 23.75 -18.71
N TRP A 274 -10.37 23.76 -18.03
CA TRP A 274 -10.83 22.62 -17.24
C TRP A 274 -11.11 21.39 -18.08
N TYR A 275 -11.59 21.58 -19.30
CA TYR A 275 -11.93 20.47 -20.20
C TYR A 275 -10.72 19.55 -20.50
N PRO A 276 -9.59 20.03 -21.06
CA PRO A 276 -8.43 19.18 -21.30
C PRO A 276 -7.77 18.70 -20.00
N PHE A 277 -7.82 19.47 -18.90
CA PHE A 277 -7.25 19.01 -17.63
C PHE A 277 -7.98 17.79 -17.05
N VAL A 278 -9.32 17.77 -17.11
CA VAL A 278 -10.12 16.64 -16.63
C VAL A 278 -9.90 15.41 -17.50
N TRP A 279 -9.80 15.58 -18.82
CA TRP A 279 -9.46 14.50 -19.74
C TRP A 279 -8.06 13.95 -19.49
N ALA A 280 -7.06 14.82 -19.28
CA ALA A 280 -5.71 14.41 -18.95
C ALA A 280 -5.66 13.56 -17.67
N GLU A 281 -6.43 13.91 -16.63
CA GLU A 281 -6.56 13.09 -15.42
C GLU A 281 -7.16 11.72 -15.73
N CYS A 282 -8.25 11.66 -16.49
CA CYS A 282 -8.94 10.41 -16.83
C CYS A 282 -8.03 9.47 -17.63
N ILE A 283 -7.35 10.01 -18.65
CA ILE A 283 -6.38 9.29 -19.47
C ILE A 283 -5.20 8.82 -18.60
N ALA A 284 -4.60 9.71 -17.80
CA ALA A 284 -3.50 9.34 -16.91
C ALA A 284 -3.89 8.21 -15.96
N ASN A 285 -5.12 8.23 -15.44
CA ASN A 285 -5.62 7.23 -14.51
C ASN A 285 -6.27 6.00 -15.16
N ALA A 286 -6.33 5.93 -16.50
CA ALA A 286 -7.06 4.90 -17.25
C ALA A 286 -8.49 4.69 -16.72
N THR A 287 -9.18 5.82 -16.51
CA THR A 287 -10.60 5.85 -16.11
C THR A 287 -11.44 5.81 -17.37
N GLU A 288 -12.03 4.66 -17.67
CA GLU A 288 -12.82 4.49 -18.89
C GLU A 288 -13.95 5.51 -18.97
N CYS A 289 -13.88 6.36 -20.00
CA CYS A 289 -14.87 7.38 -20.28
C CYS A 289 -15.68 7.00 -21.53
N THR A 290 -16.95 7.40 -21.55
CA THR A 290 -17.83 7.27 -22.73
C THR A 290 -18.17 8.62 -23.36
N LYS A 291 -17.86 9.71 -22.67
CA LYS A 291 -18.08 11.12 -23.01
C LYS A 291 -17.30 12.00 -22.02
N SER A 292 -17.41 13.32 -22.13
CA SER A 292 -16.95 14.30 -21.13
C SER A 292 -17.05 13.78 -19.68
N PRO A 293 -15.91 13.64 -18.97
CA PRO A 293 -15.89 13.07 -17.62
C PRO A 293 -16.62 13.98 -16.63
N THR A 294 -17.32 13.35 -15.70
CA THR A 294 -18.00 14.06 -14.60
C THR A 294 -17.07 14.19 -13.39
N ILE A 295 -16.89 15.40 -12.90
CA ILE A 295 -16.06 15.72 -11.74
C ILE A 295 -16.84 16.53 -10.71
N ASP A 296 -16.42 16.42 -9.45
CA ASP A 296 -16.79 17.34 -8.37
C ASP A 296 -15.78 18.49 -8.39
N VAL A 297 -16.18 19.65 -8.94
CA VAL A 297 -15.26 20.71 -9.39
C VAL A 297 -14.39 21.28 -8.28
N VAL A 298 -14.97 21.55 -7.11
CA VAL A 298 -14.23 22.15 -5.99
C VAL A 298 -13.33 21.10 -5.36
N SER A 299 -13.80 19.87 -5.14
CA SER A 299 -12.96 18.76 -4.70
C SER A 299 -11.81 18.47 -5.67
N TYR A 300 -12.09 18.48 -6.97
CA TYR A 300 -11.12 18.29 -8.03
C TYR A 300 -10.05 19.39 -7.97
N ALA A 301 -10.45 20.65 -7.85
CA ALA A 301 -9.52 21.78 -7.76
C ALA A 301 -8.66 21.75 -6.49
N ASN A 302 -9.24 21.36 -5.35
CA ASN A 302 -8.51 21.24 -4.07
C ASN A 302 -7.40 20.17 -4.11
N ARG A 303 -7.56 19.13 -4.96
CA ARG A 303 -6.66 17.96 -5.02
C ARG A 303 -6.01 17.73 -6.38
N LEU A 304 -6.21 18.65 -7.31
CA LEU A 304 -5.76 18.58 -8.71
C LEU A 304 -6.05 17.23 -9.37
N GLY A 305 -7.30 16.76 -9.34
CA GLY A 305 -7.62 15.44 -9.92
C GLY A 305 -6.89 14.30 -9.21
N LYS A 306 -6.93 14.31 -7.87
CA LYS A 306 -6.33 13.28 -6.99
C LYS A 306 -4.82 13.08 -7.15
N ILE A 307 -4.11 14.00 -7.81
CA ILE A 307 -2.65 14.00 -7.88
C ILE A 307 -2.03 14.11 -6.48
N THR A 308 -2.72 14.80 -5.56
CA THR A 308 -2.28 14.97 -4.18
C THR A 308 -3.34 14.54 -3.17
N SER A 309 -2.87 13.97 -2.05
CA SER A 309 -3.70 13.63 -0.90
C SER A 309 -3.96 14.83 0.01
N LYS A 310 -3.19 15.92 -0.12
CA LYS A 310 -3.36 17.16 0.64
C LYS A 310 -4.34 18.08 -0.09
N SER A 311 -5.19 18.74 0.67
CA SER A 311 -6.10 19.78 0.16
C SER A 311 -5.37 21.13 0.08
N TYR A 312 -5.63 21.89 -0.98
CA TYR A 312 -5.07 23.23 -1.21
C TYR A 312 -6.17 24.20 -1.61
N SER A 313 -6.12 25.44 -1.13
CA SER A 313 -7.11 26.46 -1.51
C SER A 313 -7.07 26.75 -3.01
N PRO A 314 -8.13 26.41 -3.78
CA PRO A 314 -8.13 26.59 -5.23
C PRO A 314 -8.16 28.06 -5.63
N VAL A 315 -8.62 28.95 -4.75
CA VAL A 315 -8.64 30.40 -4.96
C VAL A 315 -7.24 31.00 -4.89
N LYS A 316 -6.42 30.60 -3.90
CA LYS A 316 -5.05 31.10 -3.74
C LYS A 316 -4.15 30.79 -4.95
N TYR A 317 -4.40 29.65 -5.60
CA TYR A 317 -3.69 29.24 -6.81
C TYR A 317 -4.38 29.69 -8.11
N GLY A 318 -5.45 30.49 -8.03
CA GLY A 318 -6.18 31.00 -9.18
C GLY A 318 -6.85 29.92 -10.03
N LEU A 319 -7.10 28.72 -9.48
CA LEU A 319 -7.79 27.63 -10.15
C LEU A 319 -9.28 27.93 -10.25
N LEU A 320 -9.89 28.35 -9.14
CA LEU A 320 -11.27 28.79 -9.07
C LEU A 320 -11.35 30.24 -8.61
N GLN A 321 -12.40 30.92 -9.03
CA GLN A 321 -12.72 32.26 -8.57
C GLN A 321 -14.12 32.25 -7.95
N ALA A 322 -14.35 33.17 -7.03
CA ALA A 322 -15.65 33.38 -6.44
C ALA A 322 -15.94 34.87 -6.32
N ASN A 323 -17.21 35.23 -6.48
CA ASN A 323 -17.72 36.56 -6.23
C ASN A 323 -18.91 36.44 -5.29
N ALA A 324 -19.01 37.28 -4.26
CA ALA A 324 -20.05 37.15 -3.26
C ALA A 324 -20.37 38.51 -2.62
N THR A 325 -21.48 38.56 -1.89
CA THR A 325 -21.77 39.70 -1.00
C THR A 325 -20.60 39.91 -0.03
N PRO A 326 -20.23 41.17 0.29
CA PRO A 326 -19.15 41.45 1.23
C PRO A 326 -19.27 40.62 2.52
N GLN A 327 -18.15 40.01 2.90
CA GLN A 327 -18.06 39.20 4.11
C GLN A 327 -18.36 40.02 5.37
N PHE A 328 -19.04 39.40 6.34
CA PHE A 328 -19.41 40.04 7.60
C PHE A 328 -18.18 40.50 8.41
N ALA A 329 -17.09 39.74 8.35
CA ALA A 329 -15.81 40.06 8.98
C ALA A 329 -14.64 39.47 8.17
N GLN A 330 -13.43 39.96 8.42
CA GLN A 330 -12.21 39.53 7.69
C GLN A 330 -11.96 38.02 7.72
N LEU A 331 -12.32 37.34 8.81
CA LEU A 331 -12.13 35.90 8.95
C LEU A 331 -13.11 35.03 8.14
N PHE A 332 -14.15 35.63 7.54
CA PHE A 332 -15.20 34.95 6.80
C PHE A 332 -15.04 35.10 5.27
N GLY A 333 -13.80 35.03 4.81
CA GLY A 333 -13.41 35.16 3.40
C GLY A 333 -14.23 34.30 2.44
N VAL A 334 -14.46 34.83 1.23
CA VAL A 334 -15.17 34.13 0.13
C VAL A 334 -14.48 32.82 -0.25
N GLU A 335 -13.16 32.76 -0.11
CA GLU A 335 -12.31 31.60 -0.39
C GLU A 335 -12.52 30.45 0.58
N ASN A 336 -13.07 30.72 1.77
CA ASN A 336 -13.28 29.70 2.79
C ASN A 336 -14.31 28.65 2.35
N ALA A 337 -15.32 29.06 1.57
CA ALA A 337 -16.33 28.14 1.04
C ALA A 337 -15.76 27.15 0.01
N LEU A 338 -14.62 27.44 -0.60
CA LEU A 338 -13.98 26.60 -1.62
C LEU A 338 -12.81 25.76 -1.09
N HIS A 339 -12.52 25.87 0.20
CA HIS A 339 -11.44 25.13 0.84
C HIS A 339 -12.02 24.07 1.76
N ASP A 340 -11.63 22.82 1.57
CA ASP A 340 -12.01 21.68 2.41
C ASP A 340 -11.34 21.78 3.80
N SER A 341 -11.90 22.64 4.67
CA SER A 341 -11.37 22.98 6.00
C SER A 341 -12.51 23.06 7.02
N ASP A 342 -12.42 22.31 8.11
CA ASP A 342 -13.50 22.24 9.11
C ASP A 342 -13.66 23.51 9.96
N SER A 343 -12.64 24.35 10.02
CA SER A 343 -12.60 25.56 10.86
C SER A 343 -13.00 26.86 10.16
N ASN A 344 -13.08 26.87 8.83
CA ASN A 344 -13.26 28.09 8.04
C ASN A 344 -14.59 28.06 7.30
N TYR A 345 -15.22 29.22 7.13
CA TYR A 345 -16.46 29.36 6.37
C TYR A 345 -16.63 30.79 5.86
N TYR A 346 -17.45 30.94 4.83
CA TYR A 346 -17.95 32.21 4.33
C TYR A 346 -19.23 32.60 5.09
N LEU A 347 -19.33 33.88 5.45
CA LEU A 347 -20.50 34.47 6.09
C LEU A 347 -20.68 35.90 5.60
N SER A 348 -21.88 36.17 5.09
CA SER A 348 -22.34 37.52 4.78
C SER A 348 -23.69 37.77 5.40
N GLN A 349 -23.96 39.03 5.74
CA GLN A 349 -25.27 39.48 6.15
C GLN A 349 -25.84 40.40 5.07
N ASP A 350 -27.16 40.49 5.01
CA ASP A 350 -27.85 41.51 4.25
C ASP A 350 -27.47 42.90 4.78
N MET A 351 -26.91 43.72 3.89
CA MET A 351 -26.47 45.07 4.19
C MET A 351 -27.51 46.11 3.75
N SER A 352 -28.74 45.69 3.44
CA SER A 352 -29.83 46.54 2.95
C SER A 352 -30.35 47.52 4.01
N PHE A 353 -29.58 48.56 4.32
CA PHE A 353 -30.14 49.87 4.69
C PHE A 353 -30.43 50.72 3.44
N ASP A 354 -30.13 50.20 2.25
CA ASP A 354 -30.25 50.86 0.95
C ASP A 354 -31.13 50.01 0.02
N ALA A 355 -32.14 50.64 -0.59
CA ALA A 355 -33.21 49.99 -1.37
C ALA A 355 -32.70 49.31 -2.66
N ASN A 356 -31.45 49.53 -3.03
CA ASN A 356 -30.80 48.95 -4.22
C ASN A 356 -29.99 47.68 -3.93
N TYR A 357 -29.86 47.25 -2.67
CA TYR A 357 -29.04 46.07 -2.34
C TYR A 357 -29.82 44.75 -2.45
N HIS A 358 -29.23 43.82 -3.20
CA HIS A 358 -29.73 42.48 -3.40
C HIS A 358 -29.41 41.58 -2.19
N LYS A 359 -30.30 40.61 -1.93
CA LYS A 359 -30.13 39.56 -0.91
C LYS A 359 -28.72 38.95 -0.97
N PRO A 360 -28.16 38.51 0.18
CA PRO A 360 -26.84 37.88 0.23
C PRO A 360 -26.69 36.77 -0.81
N PHE A 361 -25.59 36.80 -1.56
CA PHE A 361 -25.30 35.83 -2.61
C PHE A 361 -23.85 35.36 -2.60
N TYR A 362 -23.62 34.18 -3.19
CA TYR A 362 -22.31 33.60 -3.46
C TYR A 362 -22.29 33.04 -4.88
N SER A 363 -21.27 33.36 -5.66
CA SER A 363 -21.12 32.94 -7.05
C SER A 363 -19.81 32.20 -7.25
N LEU A 364 -19.88 30.97 -7.73
CA LEU A 364 -18.74 30.15 -8.13
C LEU A 364 -18.47 30.36 -9.62
N LEU A 365 -17.28 30.87 -9.95
CA LEU A 365 -16.86 31.21 -11.31
C LEU A 365 -15.90 30.14 -11.84
N PHE A 366 -16.24 29.50 -12.96
CA PHE A 366 -15.38 28.48 -13.59
C PHE A 366 -14.38 29.11 -14.57
N SER A 367 -14.87 30.04 -15.40
CA SER A 367 -14.16 30.97 -16.32
C SER A 367 -15.23 31.52 -17.29
N PRO A 368 -15.10 32.74 -17.84
CA PRO A 368 -16.02 33.25 -18.87
C PRO A 368 -16.14 32.35 -20.11
N SER A 369 -15.09 31.60 -20.44
CA SER A 369 -15.08 30.61 -21.54
C SER A 369 -15.56 29.22 -21.14
N SER A 370 -16.03 29.01 -19.91
CA SER A 370 -16.45 27.68 -19.45
C SER A 370 -17.84 27.31 -19.93
N HIS A 371 -17.92 26.11 -20.51
CA HIS A 371 -19.17 25.46 -20.86
C HIS A 371 -19.37 24.28 -19.91
N PHE A 372 -19.86 24.56 -18.69
CA PHE A 372 -20.05 23.54 -17.66
C PHE A 372 -21.50 23.13 -17.55
N PHE A 373 -21.77 21.83 -17.52
CA PHE A 373 -23.09 21.26 -17.27
C PHE A 373 -23.17 20.72 -15.84
N PRO A 374 -23.68 21.51 -14.89
CA PRO A 374 -23.87 21.05 -13.53
C PRO A 374 -25.01 20.03 -13.48
N THR A 375 -24.75 18.92 -12.79
CA THR A 375 -25.70 17.82 -12.58
C THR A 375 -26.15 17.73 -11.13
N LYS A 376 -25.30 18.16 -10.19
CA LYS A 376 -25.60 18.16 -8.77
C LYS A 376 -24.80 19.24 -8.07
N ILE A 377 -25.37 19.85 -7.04
CA ILE A 377 -24.68 20.79 -6.16
C ILE A 377 -24.87 20.36 -4.72
N THR A 378 -23.80 20.46 -3.94
CA THR A 378 -23.81 20.20 -2.50
C THR A 378 -23.27 21.42 -1.79
N ILE A 379 -24.07 22.00 -0.89
CA ILE A 379 -23.71 23.16 -0.08
C ILE A 379 -23.83 22.77 1.39
N ARG A 380 -22.77 22.99 2.13
CA ARG A 380 -22.65 22.71 3.54
C ARG A 380 -22.59 24.02 4.31
N SER A 381 -23.46 24.15 5.29
CA SER A 381 -23.51 25.25 6.26
C SER A 381 -23.38 24.71 7.69
N ASP A 382 -23.10 23.42 7.85
CA ASP A 382 -22.99 22.70 9.11
C ASP A 382 -21.63 22.89 9.79
N ILE A 383 -21.50 23.91 10.64
CA ILE A 383 -20.26 24.17 11.37
C ILE A 383 -20.26 23.38 12.70
N PRO A 384 -19.19 22.63 13.02
CA PRO A 384 -19.06 21.95 14.31
C PRO A 384 -19.09 22.97 15.46
N ARG A 385 -19.97 22.76 16.46
CA ARG A 385 -19.98 23.54 17.72
C ARG A 385 -19.80 22.61 18.91
N LYS A 386 -19.22 23.15 20.00
CA LYS A 386 -19.03 22.45 21.27
C LYS A 386 -20.32 22.28 22.10
N LEU A 387 -21.40 23.00 21.77
CA LEU A 387 -22.64 23.07 22.56
C LEU A 387 -23.85 22.64 21.72
N ASP A 388 -24.77 21.92 22.35
CA ASP A 388 -25.97 21.29 21.75
C ASP A 388 -27.12 22.29 21.53
N THR A 389 -26.78 23.45 20.95
CA THR A 389 -27.74 24.50 20.61
C THR A 389 -28.34 24.26 19.22
N LYS A 390 -29.61 24.65 19.02
CA LYS A 390 -30.27 24.57 17.71
C LYS A 390 -29.39 25.19 16.62
N ARG A 391 -29.00 24.39 15.64
CA ARG A 391 -28.21 24.83 14.47
C ARG A 391 -29.01 25.89 13.70
N GLN A 392 -28.40 27.04 13.45
CA GLN A 392 -28.95 28.06 12.54
C GLN A 392 -28.26 27.89 11.21
N TYR A 393 -28.97 27.73 10.11
CA TYR A 393 -28.43 27.71 8.75
C TYR A 393 -29.49 28.31 7.81
N PRO A 394 -29.12 28.72 6.58
CA PRO A 394 -30.08 29.23 5.62
C PRO A 394 -31.25 28.26 5.46
N LYS A 395 -32.49 28.76 5.49
CA LYS A 395 -33.68 27.90 5.31
C LYS A 395 -33.74 27.36 3.88
N ALA A 396 -33.59 28.28 2.92
CA ALA A 396 -33.59 27.97 1.51
C ALA A 396 -32.71 28.95 0.72
N ILE A 397 -32.30 28.52 -0.47
CA ILE A 397 -31.56 29.33 -1.44
C ILE A 397 -32.18 29.19 -2.84
N ILE A 398 -31.88 30.17 -3.69
CA ILE A 398 -32.17 30.18 -5.13
C ILE A 398 -30.85 29.90 -5.85
N LEU A 399 -30.90 29.03 -6.87
CA LEU A 399 -29.77 28.72 -7.73
C LEU A 399 -29.99 29.30 -9.13
N GLU A 400 -29.05 30.10 -9.61
CA GLU A 400 -29.08 30.73 -10.93
C GLU A 400 -27.80 30.37 -11.69
N GLY A 401 -27.92 30.09 -12.99
CA GLY A 401 -26.78 29.90 -13.89
C GLY A 401 -26.44 31.21 -14.60
N ASN A 402 -25.18 31.38 -15.00
CA ASN A 402 -24.79 32.45 -15.93
C ASN A 402 -24.05 31.82 -17.11
N THR A 403 -24.47 32.10 -18.33
CA THR A 403 -23.90 31.50 -19.56
C THR A 403 -22.60 32.15 -20.03
N GLY A 404 -22.11 33.21 -19.35
CA GLY A 404 -20.85 33.88 -19.66
C GLY A 404 -21.01 35.21 -20.42
N ALA A 405 -22.14 35.43 -21.08
CA ALA A 405 -22.49 36.71 -21.71
C ALA A 405 -23.10 37.75 -20.74
N GLY A 406 -23.01 37.48 -19.42
CA GLY A 406 -23.71 38.27 -18.39
C GLY A 406 -25.21 38.00 -18.31
N GLN A 407 -25.75 37.11 -19.14
CA GLN A 407 -27.13 36.66 -19.06
C GLN A 407 -27.28 35.60 -17.96
N LEU A 408 -28.03 35.95 -16.92
CA LEU A 408 -28.53 34.97 -15.96
C LEU A 408 -29.57 34.10 -16.65
N THR A 409 -29.49 32.79 -16.44
CA THR A 409 -30.57 31.88 -16.80
C THR A 409 -31.76 32.15 -15.89
N ASP A 410 -32.95 31.70 -16.29
CA ASP A 410 -34.02 31.48 -15.31
C ASP A 410 -33.47 30.65 -14.13
N PRO A 411 -34.01 30.83 -12.92
CA PRO A 411 -33.57 30.06 -11.76
C PRO A 411 -33.58 28.57 -12.08
N ILE A 412 -32.41 27.95 -11.95
CA ILE A 412 -32.23 26.51 -12.11
C ILE A 412 -33.05 25.78 -11.04
N CYS A 413 -33.09 26.35 -9.83
CA CYS A 413 -33.94 25.89 -8.75
C CYS A 413 -34.30 27.06 -7.83
N ASP A 414 -35.59 27.32 -7.68
CA ASP A 414 -36.11 28.40 -6.85
C ASP A 414 -36.15 28.08 -5.36
N ASN A 415 -35.98 26.83 -4.95
CA ASN A 415 -36.13 26.43 -3.55
C ASN A 415 -35.26 25.23 -3.20
N VAL A 416 -33.99 25.46 -2.91
CA VAL A 416 -33.12 24.42 -2.35
C VAL A 416 -33.10 24.56 -0.84
N GLU A 417 -33.69 23.58 -0.15
CA GLU A 417 -33.79 23.56 1.31
C GLU A 417 -32.57 22.89 1.94
N PHE A 418 -32.15 23.42 3.10
CA PHE A 418 -31.12 22.80 3.91
C PHE A 418 -31.74 21.81 4.88
N LYS A 419 -31.22 20.57 4.89
CA LYS A 419 -31.54 19.55 5.88
C LYS A 419 -30.30 19.32 6.73
N ASP A 420 -30.42 19.58 8.03
CA ASP A 420 -29.32 19.50 9.00
C ASP A 420 -28.07 20.34 8.66
N GLY A 421 -28.29 21.41 7.90
CA GLY A 421 -27.22 22.30 7.42
C GLY A 421 -26.57 21.83 6.12
N ILE A 422 -27.15 20.87 5.41
CA ILE A 422 -26.69 20.41 4.10
C ILE A 422 -27.82 20.61 3.09
N ALA A 423 -27.53 21.34 2.02
CA ALA A 423 -28.36 21.43 0.83
C ALA A 423 -27.75 20.53 -0.25
N ASP A 424 -28.49 19.52 -0.69
CA ASP A 424 -28.04 18.58 -1.72
C ASP A 424 -29.08 18.49 -2.84
N GLN A 425 -28.77 19.04 -4.01
CA GLN A 425 -29.75 19.25 -5.08
C GLN A 425 -29.25 18.70 -6.41
N GLN A 426 -30.10 17.90 -7.07
CA GLN A 426 -29.90 17.51 -8.47
C GLN A 426 -30.29 18.67 -9.38
N LEU A 427 -29.46 18.94 -10.38
CA LEU A 427 -29.63 20.03 -11.32
C LEU A 427 -29.90 19.45 -12.70
N LYS A 428 -30.87 20.05 -13.41
CA LYS A 428 -31.17 19.75 -14.81
C LYS A 428 -31.14 21.06 -15.57
N LEU A 429 -30.06 21.29 -16.31
CA LEU A 429 -29.95 22.42 -17.21
C LEU A 429 -29.90 21.90 -18.64
N ASN A 430 -30.55 22.64 -19.54
CA ASN A 430 -30.48 22.39 -20.97
C ASN A 430 -29.34 23.18 -21.64
N VAL A 431 -28.73 24.13 -20.90
CA VAL A 431 -27.67 25.01 -21.39
C VAL A 431 -26.47 24.98 -20.44
N PRO A 432 -25.23 25.07 -20.97
CA PRO A 432 -24.04 25.16 -20.14
C PRO A 432 -23.94 26.52 -19.43
N VAL A 433 -23.21 26.55 -18.33
CA VAL A 433 -22.97 27.76 -17.53
C VAL A 433 -21.47 28.01 -17.34
N ALA A 434 -21.09 29.29 -17.29
CA ALA A 434 -19.77 29.80 -16.94
C ALA A 434 -19.62 30.04 -15.43
N SER A 435 -20.73 30.26 -14.72
CA SER A 435 -20.77 30.36 -13.26
C SER A 435 -22.12 29.95 -12.68
N LEU A 436 -22.11 29.61 -11.38
CA LEU A 436 -23.30 29.33 -10.60
C LEU A 436 -23.43 30.33 -9.46
N LYS A 437 -24.57 31.02 -9.39
CA LYS A 437 -24.91 31.98 -8.35
C LYS A 437 -25.95 31.37 -7.39
N ILE A 438 -25.67 31.53 -6.11
CA ILE A 438 -26.49 31.09 -4.99
C ILE A 438 -26.97 32.34 -4.29
N THR A 439 -28.29 32.54 -4.19
CA THR A 439 -28.88 33.70 -3.52
C THR A 439 -29.73 33.23 -2.34
N LEU A 440 -29.63 33.90 -1.20
CA LEU A 440 -30.44 33.59 -0.02
C LEU A 440 -31.94 33.78 -0.32
N LYS A 441 -32.79 32.80 0.06
CA LYS A 441 -34.24 32.88 -0.12
C LYS A 441 -34.95 33.18 1.20
N GLY A 442 -35.23 34.46 1.41
CA GLY A 442 -35.95 34.93 2.60
C GLY A 442 -35.07 34.96 3.85
N GLU A 443 -35.70 35.15 4.99
CA GLU A 443 -35.01 35.25 6.29
C GLU A 443 -34.74 33.86 6.89
N GLU A 444 -33.70 33.76 7.70
CA GLU A 444 -33.48 32.63 8.60
C GLU A 444 -34.60 32.56 9.64
N ALA A 445 -34.74 31.41 10.32
CA ALA A 445 -35.82 31.17 11.29
C ALA A 445 -35.92 32.18 12.45
N ASN A 446 -34.88 33.00 12.68
CA ASN A 446 -34.84 34.03 13.71
C ASN A 446 -34.85 35.47 13.14
N GLY A 447 -35.25 35.66 11.88
CA GLY A 447 -35.42 36.98 11.25
C GLY A 447 -34.13 37.62 10.70
N GLY A 448 -33.02 36.88 10.66
CA GLY A 448 -31.77 37.37 10.08
C GLY A 448 -31.62 36.96 8.61
N SER A 449 -31.10 37.86 7.77
CA SER A 449 -30.73 37.55 6.38
C SER A 449 -29.23 37.27 6.30
N MET A 450 -28.80 36.08 6.72
CA MET A 450 -27.41 35.66 6.66
C MET A 450 -27.22 34.50 5.68
N LEU A 451 -26.22 34.62 4.80
CA LEU A 451 -25.79 33.51 3.96
C LEU A 451 -24.48 32.97 4.53
N ARG A 452 -24.52 31.71 4.95
CA ARG A 452 -23.37 31.02 5.52
C ARG A 452 -23.05 29.77 4.71
N ILE A 453 -21.82 29.68 4.22
CA ILE A 453 -21.34 28.55 3.43
C ILE A 453 -20.01 28.09 3.99
N ARG A 454 -20.01 26.90 4.60
CA ARG A 454 -18.79 26.20 5.05
C ARG A 454 -18.05 25.58 3.88
N TYR A 455 -18.79 24.91 3.00
CA TYR A 455 -18.21 24.24 1.85
C TYR A 455 -19.23 24.16 0.72
N ILE A 456 -18.79 24.33 -0.52
CA ILE A 456 -19.59 24.11 -1.72
C ILE A 456 -18.83 23.18 -2.65
N ASP A 457 -19.55 22.25 -3.27
CA ASP A 457 -19.05 21.51 -4.43
C ASP A 457 -20.14 21.37 -5.49
N VAL A 458 -19.71 21.31 -6.74
CA VAL A 458 -20.60 21.16 -7.88
C VAL A 458 -20.10 20.02 -8.74
N LYS A 459 -20.96 19.03 -8.91
CA LYS A 459 -20.72 17.88 -9.77
C LYS A 459 -21.25 18.16 -11.17
N GLY A 460 -20.44 17.93 -12.19
CA GLY A 460 -20.84 18.10 -13.57
C GLY A 460 -19.70 17.79 -14.53
N TYR A 461 -19.86 18.16 -15.79
CA TYR A 461 -18.84 17.95 -16.82
C TYR A 461 -18.65 19.22 -17.65
N PHE A 462 -17.42 19.40 -18.14
CA PHE A 462 -17.09 20.47 -19.08
C PHE A 462 -17.26 19.98 -20.51
N MET A 463 -17.62 20.89 -21.41
CA MET A 463 -17.64 20.67 -22.86
C MET A 463 -16.58 21.52 -23.57
N PRO A 464 -16.08 21.04 -24.73
CA PRO A 464 -15.13 21.77 -25.54
C PRO A 464 -15.76 23.02 -26.17
#